data_AF-A0A7S2J776-F1
#
_entry.id   AF-A0A7S2J776-F1
#
_cell.length_a   1.000
_cell.length_b   1.000
_cell.length_c   1.000
_cell.angle_alpha   90.00
_cell.angle_beta   90.00
_cell.angle_gamma   90.00
#
_symmetry.space_group_name_H-M   'P 1'
#
loop_
_entity.id
_entity.type
_entity.pdbx_description
1 polymer ?
#
loop_
_entity_poly.entity_id
_entity_poly.type
_entity_poly.pdbx_seq_one_letter_code
_entity_poly.pdbx_strand_id
1 'polypeptide(L)'
;HGFKRLASRNVKIAVVIGNNHAAWHTLALCDQRWRTPLGCSEPDLAAVQDLVGAGLVVDRHVHAEEHSIENQLPFLQYLHPDAQIVPIGVGAIDYSMAQ
;
A
#
# COMPACT_ATOMS: atom_id res chain seq x y z
N HIS A 1 13.48 10.39 -8.92
CA HIS A 1 12.85 11.74 -8.90
C HIS A 1 11.54 11.83 -8.09
N GLY A 2 10.77 10.76 -7.87
CA GLY A 2 9.51 10.80 -7.09
C GLY A 2 9.68 11.17 -5.61
N PHE A 3 10.49 10.41 -4.86
CA PHE A 3 10.71 10.63 -3.42
C PHE A 3 11.28 12.01 -3.05
N LYS A 4 12.05 12.65 -3.94
CA LYS A 4 12.59 14.00 -3.72
C LYS A 4 11.48 15.05 -3.56
N ARG A 5 10.30 14.85 -4.16
CA ARG A 5 9.13 15.72 -3.98
C ARG A 5 8.36 15.42 -2.69
N LEU A 6 8.47 14.21 -2.14
CA LEU A 6 7.85 13.85 -0.86
C LEU A 6 8.61 14.45 0.32
N ALA A 7 9.92 14.66 0.19
CA ALA A 7 10.78 15.21 1.25
C ALA A 7 10.35 16.61 1.73
N SER A 8 9.66 17.40 0.89
CA SER A 8 9.22 18.76 1.24
C SER A 8 7.75 18.82 1.71
N ARG A 9 7.13 17.67 2.01
CA ARG A 9 5.73 17.56 2.45
C ARG A 9 5.68 17.06 3.89
N ASN A 10 4.50 17.12 4.50
CA ASN A 10 4.21 16.42 5.75
C ASN A 10 3.19 15.31 5.44
N VAL A 11 3.68 14.08 5.25
CA VAL A 11 2.84 12.94 4.89
C VAL A 11 2.47 12.19 6.17
N LYS A 12 1.18 12.09 6.47
CA LYS A 12 0.66 11.31 7.60
C LYS A 12 0.18 9.92 7.20
N ILE A 13 -0.41 9.83 6.00
CA ILE A 13 -0.92 8.59 5.42
C ILE A 13 -0.41 8.52 3.99
N ALA A 14 0.20 7.40 3.61
CA ALA A 14 0.64 7.13 2.25
C ALA A 14 -0.12 5.95 1.66
N VAL A 15 -0.82 6.17 0.56
CA VAL A 15 -1.38 5.08 -0.25
C VAL A 15 -0.26 4.51 -1.10
N VAL A 16 0.06 3.23 -0.92
CA VAL A 16 1.13 2.55 -1.63
C VAL A 16 0.51 1.50 -2.54
N ILE A 17 0.57 1.76 -3.84
CA ILE A 17 0.00 0.89 -4.86
C ILE A 17 1.14 0.04 -5.44
N GLY A 18 1.02 -1.28 -5.28
CA GLY A 18 1.92 -2.24 -5.91
C GLY A 18 1.16 -3.12 -6.88
N ASN A 19 1.91 -3.81 -7.74
CA ASN A 19 1.30 -4.93 -8.46
C ASN A 19 0.90 -6.00 -7.44
N ASN A 20 0.07 -6.95 -7.80
CA ASN A 20 -0.11 -8.18 -7.03
C ASN A 20 -0.26 -9.31 -8.04
N HIS A 21 0.86 -9.98 -8.29
CA HIS A 21 0.95 -11.03 -9.31
C HIS A 21 0.13 -12.28 -8.99
N ALA A 22 -0.26 -12.45 -7.73
CA ALA A 22 -1.04 -13.58 -7.23
C ALA A 22 -2.48 -13.19 -6.84
N ALA A 23 -2.89 -11.95 -7.10
CA ALA A 23 -4.18 -11.45 -6.65
C ALA A 23 -5.33 -12.22 -7.30
N TRP A 24 -6.25 -12.73 -6.49
CA TRP A 24 -7.56 -13.17 -6.94
C TRP A 24 -8.53 -12.00 -7.21
N HIS A 25 -8.15 -10.79 -6.81
CA HIS A 25 -8.93 -9.57 -6.93
C HIS A 25 -8.20 -8.51 -7.76
N THR A 26 -8.94 -7.72 -8.53
CA THR A 26 -8.38 -6.59 -9.30
C THR A 26 -7.71 -5.56 -8.39
N LEU A 27 -8.31 -5.28 -7.23
CA LEU A 27 -7.77 -4.42 -6.18
C LEU A 27 -7.96 -5.11 -4.83
N ALA A 28 -6.89 -5.15 -4.02
CA ALA A 28 -6.94 -5.72 -2.69
C ALA A 28 -6.15 -4.87 -1.68
N LEU A 29 -6.72 -4.70 -0.50
CA LEU A 29 -6.11 -4.01 0.63
C LEU A 29 -5.35 -4.99 1.51
N CYS A 30 -4.40 -4.48 2.28
CA CYS A 30 -3.77 -5.22 3.37
C CYS A 30 -3.88 -4.43 4.69
N ASP A 31 -4.36 -5.12 5.73
CA ASP A 31 -4.56 -4.59 7.08
C ASP A 31 -3.44 -4.99 8.05
N GLN A 32 -2.32 -5.50 7.53
CA GLN A 32 -1.18 -5.97 8.33
C GLN A 32 -0.02 -4.99 8.27
N ARG A 33 0.79 -4.99 9.34
CA ARG A 33 2.06 -4.26 9.39
C ARG A 33 3.06 -4.87 8.42
N TRP A 34 3.87 -4.02 7.80
CA TRP A 34 4.93 -4.41 6.89
C TRP A 34 6.29 -4.26 7.55
N ARG A 35 7.05 -5.35 7.64
CA ARG A 35 8.42 -5.29 8.15
C ARG A 35 9.36 -4.82 7.06
N THR A 36 10.26 -3.92 7.42
CA THR A 36 11.37 -3.48 6.58
C THR A 36 12.68 -3.48 7.40
N PRO A 37 13.84 -3.30 6.77
CA PRO A 37 15.10 -3.09 7.50
C PRO A 37 15.10 -1.87 8.44
N LEU A 38 14.22 -0.89 8.25
CA LEU A 38 14.15 0.34 9.06
C LEU A 38 13.09 0.27 10.16
N GLY A 39 12.31 -0.81 10.23
CA GLY A 39 11.25 -0.99 11.22
C GLY A 39 9.94 -1.48 10.61
N CYS A 40 8.85 -1.42 11.37
CA CYS A 40 7.53 -1.75 10.85
C CYS A 40 6.85 -0.50 10.27
N SER A 41 6.23 -0.62 9.10
CA SER A 41 5.25 0.34 8.58
C SER A 41 3.87 -0.13 9.01
N GLU A 42 3.16 0.71 9.77
CA GLU A 42 1.84 0.38 10.31
C GLU A 42 0.74 0.77 9.31
N PRO A 43 -0.28 -0.09 9.10
CA PRO A 43 -1.41 0.25 8.26
C PRO A 43 -2.28 1.31 8.95
N ASP A 44 -2.88 2.20 8.17
CA ASP A 44 -3.97 3.04 8.63
C ASP A 44 -5.28 2.23 8.57
N LEU A 45 -5.64 1.64 9.71
CA LEU A 45 -6.82 0.77 9.80
C LEU A 45 -8.14 1.52 9.56
N ALA A 46 -8.21 2.82 9.86
CA ALA A 46 -9.41 3.61 9.62
C ALA A 46 -9.61 3.81 8.11
N ALA A 47 -8.56 4.22 7.39
CA ALA A 47 -8.60 4.35 5.95
C ALA A 47 -8.85 3.01 5.24
N VAL A 48 -8.27 1.91 5.74
CA VAL A 48 -8.58 0.56 5.24
C VAL A 48 -10.06 0.23 5.42
N GLN A 49 -10.64 0.51 6.60
CA GLN A 49 -12.07 0.27 6.85
C GLN A 49 -12.98 1.11 5.95
N ASP A 50 -12.65 2.38 5.72
CA ASP A 50 -13.39 3.25 4.81
C ASP A 50 -13.40 2.69 3.37
N LEU A 51 -12.25 2.20 2.90
CA LEU A 51 -12.14 1.60 1.56
C LEU A 51 -12.85 0.24 1.46
N VAL A 52 -12.90 -0.53 2.55
CA VAL A 52 -13.75 -1.73 2.62
C VAL A 52 -15.23 -1.36 2.51
N GLY A 53 -15.66 -0.29 3.19
CA GLY A 53 -17.01 0.26 3.06
C GLY A 53 -17.33 0.74 1.64
N ALA A 54 -16.31 1.14 0.87
CA ALA A 54 -16.42 1.51 -0.54
C ALA A 54 -16.37 0.30 -1.51
N GLY A 55 -16.22 -0.93 -1.00
CA GLY A 55 -16.30 -2.16 -1.80
C GLY A 55 -14.95 -2.82 -2.12
N LEU A 56 -13.83 -2.34 -1.57
CA LEU A 56 -12.55 -3.04 -1.70
C LEU A 56 -12.48 -4.22 -0.71
N VAL A 57 -11.70 -5.24 -1.07
CA VAL A 57 -11.53 -6.44 -0.25
C VAL A 57 -10.18 -6.41 0.45
N VAL A 58 -10.13 -6.82 1.72
CA VAL A 58 -8.86 -7.09 2.41
C VAL A 58 -8.41 -8.50 2.06
N ASP A 59 -7.24 -8.63 1.46
CA ASP A 59 -6.58 -9.90 1.21
C ASP A 59 -5.17 -9.87 1.78
N ARG A 60 -4.95 -10.66 2.83
CA ARG A 60 -3.66 -10.73 3.52
C ARG A 60 -2.60 -11.47 2.71
N HIS A 61 -2.97 -12.23 1.69
CA HIS A 61 -2.01 -12.87 0.77
C HIS A 61 -1.26 -11.84 -0.08
N VAL A 62 -1.86 -10.65 -0.31
CA VAL A 62 -1.16 -9.49 -0.89
C VAL A 62 0.12 -9.19 -0.13
N HIS A 63 0.13 -9.33 1.21
CA HIS A 63 1.32 -9.05 2.01
C HIS A 63 2.41 -10.11 1.81
N ALA A 64 2.03 -11.37 1.63
CA ALA A 64 2.95 -12.49 1.62
C ALA A 64 3.73 -12.63 0.30
N GLU A 65 3.14 -12.22 -0.82
CA GLU A 65 3.71 -12.45 -2.15
C GLU A 65 4.16 -11.16 -2.86
N GLU A 66 3.94 -9.98 -2.26
CA GLU A 66 4.16 -8.70 -2.95
C GLU A 66 5.39 -7.92 -2.48
N HIS A 67 6.44 -7.97 -3.30
CA HIS A 67 7.70 -7.27 -3.04
C HIS A 67 7.74 -5.82 -3.56
N SER A 68 6.85 -5.42 -4.48
CA SER A 68 6.87 -4.04 -5.02
C SER A 68 6.45 -2.99 -4.01
N ILE A 69 5.48 -3.31 -3.13
CA ILE A 69 5.08 -2.45 -2.01
C ILE A 69 6.24 -2.36 -1.02
N GLU A 70 6.78 -3.51 -0.59
CA GLU A 70 7.87 -3.58 0.40
C GLU A 70 9.07 -2.72 0.00
N ASN A 71 9.46 -2.74 -1.27
CA ASN A 71 10.60 -1.98 -1.79
C ASN A 71 10.44 -0.44 -1.66
N GLN A 72 9.21 0.09 -1.62
CA GLN A 72 8.96 1.53 -1.48
C GLN A 72 8.99 1.98 -0.01
N LEU A 73 8.66 1.09 0.92
CA LEU A 73 8.45 1.43 2.34
C LEU A 73 9.70 2.00 3.04
N PRO A 74 10.93 1.49 2.81
CA PRO A 74 12.12 2.09 3.41
C PRO A 74 12.31 3.57 3.05
N PHE A 75 12.00 3.96 1.82
CA PHE A 75 12.10 5.36 1.40
C PHE A 75 11.03 6.23 2.05
N LEU A 76 9.81 5.70 2.20
CA LEU A 76 8.74 6.38 2.93
C LEU A 76 9.12 6.57 4.40
N GLN A 77 9.55 5.51 5.09
CA GLN A 77 9.96 5.56 6.49
C GLN A 77 11.14 6.51 6.72
N TYR A 78 12.10 6.55 5.79
CA TYR A 78 13.23 7.49 5.89
C TYR A 78 12.78 8.95 5.80
N LEU A 79 11.80 9.27 4.95
CA LEU A 79 11.33 10.64 4.76
C LEU A 79 10.25 11.06 5.76
N HIS A 80 9.39 10.13 6.17
CA HIS A 80 8.21 10.31 7.01
C HIS A 80 8.09 9.13 7.98
N PRO A 81 8.89 9.08 9.06
CA PRO A 81 8.97 7.91 9.94
C PRO A 81 7.66 7.56 10.67
N ASP A 82 6.79 8.56 10.88
CA ASP A 82 5.51 8.40 11.56
C ASP A 82 4.33 8.20 10.58
N ALA A 83 4.59 8.14 9.27
CA ALA A 83 3.53 7.94 8.29
C ALA A 83 2.97 6.52 8.35
N GLN A 84 1.65 6.41 8.43
CA GLN A 84 0.94 5.15 8.23
C GLN A 84 0.76 4.87 6.74
N ILE A 85 0.53 3.61 6.39
CA ILE A 85 0.35 3.18 5.00
C ILE A 85 -1.04 2.64 4.73
N VAL A 86 -1.49 2.78 3.49
CA VAL A 86 -2.64 2.05 2.94
C VAL A 86 -2.12 1.26 1.74
N PRO A 87 -1.69 0.00 1.95
CA PRO A 87 -1.19 -0.85 0.88
C PRO A 87 -2.34 -1.35 0.02
N ILE A 88 -2.24 -1.13 -1.29
CA ILE A 88 -3.19 -1.60 -2.30
C ILE A 88 -2.43 -2.46 -3.31
N GLY A 89 -2.72 -3.76 -3.34
CA GLY A 89 -2.28 -4.67 -4.38
C GLY A 89 -3.20 -4.58 -5.59
N VAL A 90 -2.61 -4.48 -6.78
CA VAL A 90 -3.32 -4.40 -8.05
C VAL A 90 -3.11 -5.68 -8.83
N GLY A 91 -4.17 -6.48 -8.96
CA GLY A 91 -4.19 -7.68 -9.79
C GLY A 91 -4.26 -7.36 -11.29
N ALA A 92 -4.60 -8.36 -12.10
CA ALA A 92 -4.83 -8.13 -13.53
C ALA A 92 -6.00 -7.15 -13.73
N ILE A 93 -5.70 -5.97 -14.27
CA ILE A 93 -6.69 -5.00 -14.73
C ILE A 93 -6.90 -5.22 -16.23
N ASP A 94 -8.14 -5.53 -16.61
CA ASP A 94 -8.56 -5.41 -18.01
C ASP A 94 -8.92 -3.95 -18.30
N TYR A 95 -8.49 -3.45 -19.46
CA TYR A 95 -8.77 -2.10 -19.94
C TYR A 95 -10.27 -1.81 -20.03
N SER A 96 -11.10 -2.85 -20.18
CA SER A 96 -12.56 -2.76 -20.17
C SER A 96 -13.14 -2.23 -18.85
N MET A 97 -12.40 -2.29 -17.74
CA MET A 97 -12.83 -1.80 -16.43
C MET A 97 -12.59 -0.30 -16.20
N ALA A 98 -11.92 0.38 -17.13
CA ALA A 98 -11.61 1.81 -17.03
C ALA A 98 -12.66 2.72 -17.71
N GLN A 99 -13.81 2.17 -18.13
CA GLN A 99 -14.89 2.88 -18.83
C GLN A 99 -16.10 3.14 -17.94
#